data_AF-A0A3M2FZ83-F1
#
_entry.id   AF-A0A3M2FZ83-F1
#
_cell.length_a   1.000
_cell.length_b   1.000
_cell.length_c   1.000
_cell.angle_alpha   90.00
_cell.angle_beta   90.00
_cell.angle_gamma   90.00
#
_symmetry.space_group_name_H-M   'P 1'
#
loop_
_entity.id
_entity.type
_entity.pdbx_description
1 polymer ?
#
loop_
_entity_poly.entity_id
_entity_poly.type
_entity_poly.pdbx_seq_one_letter_code
_entity_poly.pdbx_strand_id
1 'polypeptide(L)'
;YLLQERDGADRVHSLWVTDFEQPGTLVPAQNAVFLHSPALRSPMGMNLTAFAPTADPARLRAEHGGEILTWDDVLALVQTRQAAGGHAHTRPR
;
A
#
# COMPACT_ATOMS: atom_id res chain seq x y z
N TYR A 1 14.93 -0.51 33.13
CA TYR A 1 14.67 -1.94 32.91
C TYR A 1 13.16 -2.05 32.73
N LEU A 2 12.61 -2.07 31.52
CA LEU A 2 12.61 -3.23 30.64
C LEU A 2 12.50 -2.83 29.17
N LEU A 3 13.05 -3.70 28.35
CA LEU A 3 13.37 -3.57 26.95
C LEU A 3 12.09 -3.50 26.10
N GLN A 4 12.10 -2.57 25.16
CA GLN A 4 11.18 -2.53 24.03
C GLN A 4 11.49 -3.73 23.14
N GLU A 5 10.80 -4.84 23.36
CA GLU A 5 10.79 -5.97 22.42
C GLU A 5 10.13 -5.47 21.13
N ARG A 6 10.98 -5.07 20.19
CA ARG A 6 10.59 -4.86 18.80
C ARG A 6 10.41 -6.25 18.21
N ASP A 7 9.28 -6.89 18.52
CA ASP A 7 8.91 -8.18 17.93
C ASP A 7 8.83 -8.01 16.40
N GLY A 8 9.88 -8.50 15.75
CA GLY A 8 9.87 -9.22 14.49
C GLY A 8 9.05 -8.64 13.35
N ALA A 9 9.76 -8.04 12.40
CA ALA A 9 9.41 -8.14 10.98
C ALA A 9 9.29 -9.62 10.48
N ASP A 10 9.53 -10.59 11.36
CA ASP A 10 9.57 -12.04 11.15
C ASP A 10 8.25 -12.77 11.49
N ARG A 11 7.19 -12.09 11.95
CA ARG A 11 5.90 -12.74 12.30
C ARG A 11 4.72 -12.39 11.38
N VAL A 12 4.98 -12.00 10.14
CA VAL A 12 3.92 -11.82 9.15
C VAL A 12 3.84 -13.06 8.28
N HIS A 13 2.85 -13.92 8.55
CA HIS A 13 2.65 -15.15 7.76
C HIS A 13 2.19 -14.85 6.32
N SER A 14 1.35 -13.84 6.14
CA SER A 14 0.83 -13.44 4.82
C SER A 14 0.29 -12.01 4.84
N LEU A 15 0.35 -11.34 3.70
CA LEU A 15 -0.21 -10.01 3.51
C LEU A 15 -1.36 -10.10 2.51
N TRP A 16 -2.49 -9.49 2.87
CA TRP A 16 -3.71 -9.52 2.09
C TRP A 16 -4.22 -8.11 1.86
N VAL A 17 -4.73 -7.86 0.67
CA VAL A 17 -5.31 -6.58 0.26
C VAL A 17 -6.74 -6.82 -0.23
N THR A 18 -7.59 -5.82 -0.04
CA THR A 18 -8.96 -5.86 -0.54
C THR A 18 -8.98 -5.52 -2.02
N ASP A 19 -9.72 -6.29 -2.80
CA ASP A 19 -10.01 -5.93 -4.18
C ASP A 19 -10.99 -4.73 -4.21
N PHE A 20 -10.61 -3.69 -4.96
CA PHE A 20 -11.44 -2.51 -5.15
C PHE A 20 -12.68 -2.78 -6.01
N GLU A 21 -12.58 -3.67 -7.01
CA GLU A 21 -13.71 -3.99 -7.88
C GLU A 21 -14.69 -4.97 -7.22
N GLN A 22 -14.19 -5.79 -6.29
CA GLN A 22 -14.98 -6.77 -5.56
C GLN A 22 -14.84 -6.54 -4.04
N PRO A 23 -15.61 -5.60 -3.47
CA PRO A 23 -15.61 -5.37 -2.04
C PRO A 23 -15.89 -6.66 -1.26
N GLY A 24 -15.00 -7.00 -0.32
CA GLY A 24 -15.09 -8.23 0.48
C GLY A 24 -14.20 -9.37 -0.02
N THR A 25 -13.61 -9.26 -1.22
CA THR A 25 -12.61 -10.21 -1.71
C THR A 25 -11.22 -9.81 -1.22
N LEU A 26 -10.51 -10.79 -0.63
CA LEU A 26 -9.13 -10.64 -0.19
C LEU A 26 -8.18 -11.31 -1.19
N VAL A 27 -7.16 -10.58 -1.59
CA VAL A 27 -6.16 -11.00 -2.57
C VAL A 27 -4.78 -10.97 -1.90
N PRO A 28 -3.91 -11.97 -2.12
CA PRO A 28 -2.53 -11.92 -1.64
C PRO A 28 -1.81 -10.68 -2.19
N ALA A 29 -1.22 -9.86 -1.32
CA ALA A 29 -0.60 -8.60 -1.70
C ALA A 29 0.50 -8.78 -2.76
N GLN A 30 1.26 -9.89 -2.70
CA GLN A 30 2.32 -10.20 -3.66
C GLN A 30 1.82 -10.41 -5.10
N ASN A 31 0.56 -10.83 -5.26
CA ASN A 31 -0.04 -11.12 -6.56
C ASN A 31 -1.00 -10.01 -7.01
N ALA A 32 -1.32 -9.06 -6.15
CA ALA A 32 -2.25 -8.00 -6.47
C ALA A 32 -1.62 -6.99 -7.45
N VAL A 33 -2.47 -6.36 -8.25
CA VAL A 33 -2.09 -5.23 -9.10
C VAL A 33 -2.40 -3.96 -8.33
N PHE A 34 -1.43 -3.08 -8.17
CA PHE A 34 -1.63 -1.80 -7.50
C PHE A 34 -1.71 -0.68 -8.51
N LEU A 35 -2.65 0.23 -8.31
CA LEU A 35 -2.75 1.48 -9.06
C LEU A 35 -2.53 2.63 -8.08
N HIS A 36 -1.52 3.44 -8.38
CA HIS A 36 -1.33 4.72 -7.73
C HIS A 36 -1.91 5.80 -8.63
N SER A 37 -3.09 6.28 -8.28
CA SER A 37 -3.78 7.32 -9.05
C SER A 37 -4.30 8.43 -8.14
N PRO A 38 -3.95 9.71 -8.41
CA PRO A 38 -4.49 10.83 -7.66
C PRO A 38 -6.01 11.02 -7.85
N ALA A 39 -6.60 10.38 -8.87
CA ALA A 39 -8.05 10.38 -9.09
C ALA A 39 -8.79 9.52 -8.04
N LEU A 40 -8.15 8.45 -7.56
CA LEU A 40 -8.68 7.57 -6.51
C LEU A 40 -8.21 8.08 -5.14
N ARG A 41 -8.82 9.18 -4.68
CA ARG A 41 -8.54 9.73 -3.35
C ARG A 41 -9.06 8.78 -2.27
N SER A 42 -8.16 7.96 -1.74
CA SER A 42 -8.44 7.15 -0.55
C SER A 42 -8.37 8.04 0.70
N PRO A 43 -9.37 7.97 1.61
CA PRO A 43 -9.35 8.73 2.86
C PRO A 43 -8.16 8.34 3.77
N MET A 44 -7.47 7.23 3.48
CA MET A 44 -6.24 6.81 4.16
C MET A 44 -4.95 7.43 3.57
N GLY A 45 -5.06 8.39 2.63
CA GLY A 45 -3.99 9.35 2.31
C GLY A 45 -2.88 8.89 1.36
N MET A 46 -2.93 7.65 0.84
CA MET A 46 -1.90 7.12 -0.07
C MET A 46 -2.31 7.04 -1.55
N ASN A 47 -3.59 7.31 -1.88
CA ASN A 47 -4.13 7.23 -3.25
C ASN A 47 -3.77 5.92 -3.98
N LEU A 48 -3.65 4.85 -3.21
CA LEU A 48 -3.22 3.55 -3.66
C LEU A 48 -4.40 2.60 -3.57
N THR A 49 -4.69 1.96 -4.70
CA THR A 49 -5.83 1.05 -4.84
C THR A 49 -5.31 -0.30 -5.31
N ALA A 50 -5.75 -1.37 -4.66
CA ALA A 50 -5.38 -2.73 -5.01
C ALA A 50 -6.50 -3.40 -5.82
N PHE A 51 -6.10 -4.21 -6.79
CA PHE A 51 -6.96 -4.96 -7.68
C PHE A 51 -6.52 -6.43 -7.71
N ALA A 52 -7.44 -7.31 -8.09
CA ALA A 52 -7.12 -8.72 -8.30
C ALA A 52 -6.03 -8.90 -9.39
N PRO A 53 -5.22 -9.98 -9.33
CA PRO A 53 -4.23 -10.33 -10.36
C PRO A 53 -4.83 -10.48 -11.77
N THR A 54 -6.13 -10.78 -11.84
CA THR A 54 -6.87 -10.94 -13.10
C THR A 54 -7.29 -9.60 -13.72
N ALA A 55 -7.13 -8.48 -13.01
CA ALA A 55 -7.48 -7.17 -13.53
C ALA A 55 -6.47 -6.74 -14.61
N ASP A 56 -6.98 -6.19 -15.71
CA ASP A 56 -6.14 -5.70 -16.80
C ASP A 56 -5.50 -4.35 -16.45
N PRO A 57 -4.16 -4.28 -16.30
CA PRO A 57 -3.47 -3.04 -15.96
C PRO A 57 -3.67 -1.93 -17.00
N ALA A 58 -3.80 -2.29 -18.28
CA ALA A 58 -4.01 -1.31 -19.35
C ALA A 58 -5.38 -0.65 -19.23
N ARG A 59 -6.43 -1.45 -18.95
CA ARG A 59 -7.77 -0.96 -18.66
C ARG A 59 -7.79 -0.06 -17.43
N LEU A 60 -7.17 -0.49 -16.33
CA LEU A 60 -7.13 0.28 -15.08
C LEU A 60 -6.47 1.66 -15.28
N ARG A 61 -5.37 1.71 -16.04
CA ARG A 61 -4.72 2.98 -16.40
C ARG A 61 -5.60 3.86 -17.30
N ALA A 62 -6.34 3.27 -18.23
CA ALA A 62 -7.23 4.03 -19.10
C ALA A 62 -8.43 4.60 -18.34
N GLU A 63 -9.01 3.84 -17.41
CA GLU A 63 -10.19 4.23 -16.63
C GLU A 63 -9.88 5.24 -15.53
N HIS A 64 -8.81 5.00 -14.76
CA HIS A 64 -8.51 5.77 -13.56
C HIS A 64 -7.26 6.65 -13.68
N GLY A 65 -6.49 6.51 -14.76
CA GLY A 65 -5.20 7.18 -14.90
C GLY A 65 -4.17 6.70 -13.89
N GLY A 66 -2.97 7.30 -13.93
CA GLY A 66 -1.90 7.01 -12.97
C GLY A 66 -0.96 5.89 -13.39
N GLU A 67 -0.29 5.32 -12.39
CA GLU A 67 0.81 4.38 -12.56
C GLU A 67 0.45 3.01 -11.95
N ILE A 68 0.75 1.95 -12.69
CA ILE A 68 0.62 0.58 -12.20
C ILE A 68 1.90 0.25 -11.46
N LEU A 69 1.73 -0.20 -10.21
CA LEU A 69 2.80 -0.55 -9.30
C LEU A 69 2.71 -2.05 -8.99
N THR A 70 3.86 -2.68 -8.84
CA THR A 70 3.97 -4.00 -8.22
C THR A 70 4.02 -3.86 -6.70
N TRP A 71 3.87 -4.98 -5.98
CA TRP A 71 4.01 -4.96 -4.52
C TRP A 71 5.36 -4.40 -4.04
N ASP A 72 6.45 -4.68 -4.78
CA ASP A 72 7.78 -4.16 -4.46
C ASP A 72 7.84 -2.63 -4.61
N ASP A 73 7.27 -2.10 -5.69
CA ASP A 73 7.19 -0.65 -5.91
C ASP A 73 6.37 0.05 -4.81
N VAL A 74 5.29 -0.60 -4.32
CA VAL A 74 4.51 -0.09 -3.20
C VAL A 74 5.35 -0.03 -1.93
N LEU A 75 6.14 -1.07 -1.63
CA LEU A 75 7.04 -1.07 -0.48
C LEU A 75 8.08 0.04 -0.57
N ALA A 76 8.69 0.23 -1.74
CA ALA A 76 9.63 1.31 -1.99
C ALA A 76 8.96 2.69 -1.82
N LEU A 77 7.73 2.86 -2.34
CA LEU A 77 6.95 4.10 -2.21
C LEU A 77 6.63 4.43 -0.74
N VAL A 78 6.26 3.42 0.05
CA VAL A 78 5.99 3.59 1.48
C VAL A 78 7.28 3.95 2.22
N GLN A 79 8.39 3.26 1.94
CA GLN A 79 9.68 3.56 2.56
C GLN A 79 10.16 4.98 2.27
N THR A 80 10.09 5.43 1.01
CA THR A 80 10.49 6.81 0.66
C THR A 80 9.58 7.86 1.32
N ARG A 81 8.29 7.57 1.47
CA ARG A 81 7.33 8.46 2.16
C ARG A 81 7.56 8.51 3.66
N GLN A 82 7.84 7.37 4.30
CA GLN A 82 8.16 7.31 5.73
C GLN A 82 9.47 8.03 6.03
N ALA A 83 10.47 7.90 5.16
CA ALA A 83 11.72 8.65 5.27
C ALA A 83 11.49 10.16 5.11
N ALA A 84 10.64 10.59 4.16
CA ALA A 84 10.30 12.00 3.95
C ALA A 84 9.36 12.58 5.02
N GLY A 85 8.53 11.76 5.66
CA GLY A 85 7.58 12.13 6.72
C GLY A 85 8.15 12.05 8.14
N GLY A 86 9.43 11.71 8.30
CA GLY A 86 10.15 11.63 9.59
C GLY A 86 10.40 12.97 10.28
N HIS A 87 9.57 13.99 10.05
CA HIS A 87 9.67 15.31 10.68
C HIS A 87 8.48 15.61 11.61
N ALA A 88 8.86 15.83 12.88
CA ALA A 88 8.14 16.52 13.96
C ALA A 88 7.06 15.76 14.74
N HIS A 89 7.48 14.80 15.55
CA HIS A 89 6.94 14.67 16.92
C HIS A 89 8.02 15.11 17.93
N THR A 90 8.33 16.40 17.95
CA THR A 90 9.05 17.02 19.06
C THR A 90 8.06 17.13 20.22
N ARG A 91 8.22 16.27 21.23
CA ARG A 91 7.47 16.35 22.49
C ARG A 91 7.99 17.58 23.26
N PRO A 92 7.19 18.63 23.52
CA PRO A 92 7.62 19.67 24.45
C PRO A 92 7.66 19.08 25.87
N ARG A 93 8.70 19.47 26.61
CA ARG A 93 8.92 19.14 28.02
C ARG A 93 7.92 19.85 28.93
#